data_AF-A0A7G9LBJ0-F1
#
_entry.id   AF-A0A7G9LBJ0-F1
#
_cell.length_a   1.000
_cell.length_b   1.000
_cell.length_c   1.000
_cell.angle_alpha   90.00
_cell.angle_beta   90.00
_cell.angle_gamma   90.00
#
_symmetry.space_group_name_H-M   'P 1'
#
loop_
_entity.id
_entity.type
_entity.pdbx_description
1 polymer ?
#
loop_
_entity_poly.entity_id
_entity_poly.type
_entity_poly.pdbx_seq_one_letter_code
_entity_poly.pdbx_strand_id
1 'polypeptide(L)'
;MKFIWIDDESKRKKSSDNLRTSLRFEGEKEVTIDFIDVFKKDIDNILLEVLKGDEPDLVILDHGLTNAETNTLKKGSTVSVFLRETWRNCPVICVTSSDIEELDSRIKSTYDLIIPDNHIDDNLGNIISIVRGFSSLKSNPPENTNDLVKFFNVPKDLEQDFLKILPHNIKTDFSISGYVSELYQWCRDVFFIRPGFLYDRIWSSTFLGLNEQGFDSVEPKFEKAIYNGVFFNSDIKLWWKDLLLEIVNDYVDDVGFPWELGAQLVESKEELISKCSITGERFPETVAAEDETESSNWKPMKLRETIPHSKYDNILFFEELRVMNGL
;
A
#
# COMPACT_ATOMS: atom_id res chain seq x y z
N MET A 1 -12.85 9.48 14.88
CA MET A 1 -12.89 8.10 14.34
C MET A 1 -12.88 7.14 15.50
N LYS A 2 -13.64 6.06 15.44
CA LYS A 2 -13.75 5.06 16.50
C LYS A 2 -13.00 3.80 16.08
N PHE A 3 -11.92 3.47 16.80
CA PHE A 3 -11.17 2.24 16.62
C PHE A 3 -11.46 1.30 17.78
N ILE A 4 -11.48 0.00 17.49
CA ILE A 4 -11.51 -1.06 18.50
C ILE A 4 -10.19 -1.81 18.41
N TRP A 5 -9.50 -2.02 19.53
CA TRP A 5 -8.31 -2.86 19.61
C TRP A 5 -8.60 -4.04 20.53
N ILE A 6 -8.61 -5.27 20.02
CA ILE A 6 -8.80 -6.49 20.80
C ILE A 6 -7.47 -7.21 20.96
N ASP A 7 -7.10 -7.49 22.20
CA ASP A 7 -5.78 -8.00 22.54
C ASP A 7 -5.81 -8.79 23.86
N ASP A 8 -5.00 -9.84 23.96
CA ASP A 8 -4.88 -10.65 25.18
C ASP A 8 -3.67 -10.26 26.06
N GLU A 9 -2.86 -9.30 25.62
CA GLU A 9 -1.75 -8.75 26.39
C GLU A 9 -2.10 -7.37 26.95
N SER A 10 -2.51 -7.30 28.23
CA SER A 10 -2.91 -6.03 28.88
C SER A 10 -1.87 -4.91 28.78
N LYS A 11 -0.58 -5.23 28.59
CA LYS A 11 0.51 -4.24 28.42
C LYS A 11 0.37 -3.45 27.11
N ARG A 12 -0.24 -4.01 26.06
CA ARG A 12 -0.46 -3.36 24.75
C ARG A 12 -1.47 -2.22 24.82
N LYS A 13 -2.18 -2.07 25.94
CA LYS A 13 -2.96 -0.85 26.23
C LYS A 13 -2.10 0.42 26.12
N LYS A 14 -0.84 0.37 26.54
CA LYS A 14 0.08 1.51 26.40
C LYS A 14 0.35 1.84 24.93
N SER A 15 0.55 0.82 24.08
CA SER A 15 0.73 1.00 22.64
C SER A 15 -0.52 1.58 21.99
N SER A 16 -1.71 1.15 22.43
CA SER A 16 -3.00 1.76 22.02
C SER A 16 -3.10 3.24 22.43
N ASP A 17 -2.72 3.60 23.66
CA ASP A 17 -2.70 5.00 24.12
C ASP A 17 -1.69 5.86 23.32
N ASN A 18 -0.53 5.28 22.96
CA ASN A 18 0.47 5.93 22.11
C ASN A 18 -0.07 6.16 20.70
N LEU A 19 -0.63 5.13 20.06
CA LEU A 19 -1.25 5.21 18.73
C LEU A 19 -2.32 6.31 18.69
N ARG A 20 -3.21 6.35 19.69
CA ARG A 20 -4.22 7.41 19.81
C ARG A 20 -3.58 8.80 19.84
N THR A 21 -2.44 8.93 20.52
CA THR A 21 -1.73 10.20 20.66
C THR A 21 -1.09 10.61 19.33
N SER A 22 -0.42 9.70 18.64
CA SER A 22 0.21 9.94 17.33
C SER A 22 -0.82 10.38 16.28
N LEU A 23 -1.97 9.70 16.21
CA LEU A 23 -3.04 10.04 15.26
C LEU A 23 -3.66 11.44 15.48
N ARG A 24 -3.59 11.98 16.71
CA ARG A 24 -4.07 13.35 16.99
C ARG A 24 -3.16 14.43 16.39
N PHE A 25 -1.87 14.16 16.23
CA PHE A 25 -0.92 15.14 15.70
C PHE A 25 -1.09 15.38 14.20
N GLU A 26 -1.75 14.47 13.47
CA GLU A 26 -1.99 14.60 12.03
C GLU A 26 -3.21 15.47 11.66
N GLY A 27 -3.79 16.20 12.61
CA GLY A 27 -4.89 17.14 12.34
C GLY A 27 -6.23 16.47 12.00
N GLU A 28 -6.34 15.17 12.23
CA GLU A 28 -7.53 14.38 11.98
C GLU A 28 -8.62 14.55 13.05
N LYS A 29 -9.86 14.16 12.70
CA LYS A 29 -10.96 14.06 13.68
C LYS A 29 -10.48 13.25 14.88
N GLU A 30 -10.85 13.67 16.09
CA GLU A 30 -10.48 12.98 17.32
C GLU A 30 -10.66 11.46 17.19
N VAL A 31 -9.54 10.74 17.28
CA VAL A 31 -9.51 9.28 17.26
C VAL A 31 -9.71 8.77 18.68
N THR A 32 -10.73 7.93 18.87
CA THR A 32 -10.97 7.18 20.10
C THR A 32 -10.59 5.73 19.86
N ILE A 33 -9.78 5.16 20.75
CA ILE A 33 -9.41 3.74 20.67
C ILE A 33 -9.97 3.04 21.91
N ASP A 34 -10.92 2.14 21.68
CA ASP A 34 -11.50 1.28 22.71
C ASP A 34 -10.65 0.00 22.80
N PHE A 35 -9.74 -0.05 23.79
CA PHE A 35 -8.90 -1.23 24.04
C PHE A 35 -9.68 -2.28 24.84
N ILE A 36 -9.86 -3.44 24.22
CA ILE A 36 -10.59 -4.59 24.75
C ILE A 36 -9.57 -5.66 25.15
N ASP A 37 -9.22 -5.65 26.43
CA ASP A 37 -8.39 -6.68 27.05
C ASP A 37 -9.19 -7.98 27.21
N VAL A 38 -8.78 -9.04 26.52
CA VAL A 38 -9.42 -10.37 26.58
C VAL A 38 -8.63 -11.39 27.42
N PHE A 39 -7.58 -10.96 28.13
CA PHE A 39 -6.76 -11.84 28.96
C PHE A 39 -7.60 -12.57 30.00
N LYS A 40 -7.62 -13.91 29.92
CA LYS A 40 -8.39 -14.80 30.80
C LYS A 40 -9.88 -14.41 30.89
N LYS A 41 -10.45 -13.93 29.80
CA LYS A 41 -11.89 -13.63 29.69
C LYS A 41 -12.49 -14.42 28.55
N ASP A 42 -13.79 -14.65 28.67
CA ASP A 42 -14.61 -15.27 27.64
C ASP A 42 -14.71 -14.35 26.42
N ILE A 43 -13.89 -14.61 25.40
CA ILE A 43 -13.83 -13.79 24.20
C ILE A 43 -15.11 -13.91 23.37
N ASP A 44 -15.78 -15.07 23.39
CA ASP A 44 -16.99 -15.32 22.62
C ASP A 44 -18.10 -14.36 23.10
N ASN A 45 -18.28 -14.26 24.42
CA ASN A 45 -19.21 -13.31 25.03
C ASN A 45 -18.80 -11.84 24.81
N ILE A 46 -17.50 -11.53 24.92
CA ILE A 46 -17.00 -10.16 24.68
C ILE A 46 -17.32 -9.71 23.25
N LEU A 47 -17.03 -10.54 22.25
CA LEU A 47 -17.27 -10.20 20.85
C LEU A 47 -18.76 -10.03 20.54
N LEU A 48 -19.62 -10.86 21.14
CA LEU A 48 -21.07 -10.69 21.03
C LEU A 48 -21.55 -9.35 21.59
N GLU A 49 -20.99 -8.88 22.71
CA GLU A 49 -21.32 -7.55 23.24
C GLU A 49 -20.75 -6.43 22.34
N VAL A 50 -19.54 -6.60 21.82
CA VAL A 50 -18.90 -5.64 20.90
C VAL A 50 -19.75 -5.44 19.64
N LEU A 51 -20.27 -6.53 19.06
CA LEU A 51 -21.11 -6.50 17.86
C LEU A 51 -22.50 -5.87 18.08
N LYS A 52 -22.95 -5.68 19.33
CA LYS A 52 -24.18 -4.93 19.61
C LYS A 52 -24.01 -3.42 19.45
N GLY A 53 -22.76 -2.94 19.46
CA GLY A 53 -22.43 -1.54 19.24
C GLY A 53 -22.41 -1.18 17.75
N ASP A 54 -22.21 0.12 17.49
CA ASP A 54 -21.99 0.61 16.13
C ASP A 54 -20.67 0.09 15.55
N GLU A 55 -20.67 -0.18 14.24
CA GLU A 55 -19.49 -0.58 13.48
C GLU A 55 -18.37 0.48 13.64
N PRO A 56 -17.15 0.09 14.03
CA PRO A 56 -16.03 1.02 14.14
C PRO A 56 -15.48 1.39 12.76
N ASP A 57 -14.66 2.44 12.74
CA ASP A 57 -13.89 2.83 11.55
C ASP A 57 -12.72 1.87 11.29
N LEU A 58 -12.25 1.17 12.33
CA LEU A 58 -11.14 0.21 12.27
C LEU A 58 -11.23 -0.80 13.42
N VAL A 59 -10.89 -2.05 13.13
CA VAL A 59 -10.54 -3.05 14.15
C VAL A 59 -9.05 -3.37 14.06
N ILE A 60 -8.36 -3.32 15.20
CA ILE A 60 -7.00 -3.80 15.38
C ILE A 60 -7.08 -5.09 16.22
N LEU A 61 -6.49 -6.17 15.74
CA LEU A 61 -6.51 -7.48 16.39
C LEU A 61 -5.11 -7.97 16.65
N ASP A 62 -4.84 -8.45 17.86
CA ASP A 62 -3.70 -9.34 18.05
C ASP A 62 -3.93 -10.68 17.32
N HIS A 63 -2.87 -11.22 16.72
CA HIS A 63 -2.93 -12.52 16.07
C HIS A 63 -3.11 -13.65 17.08
N GLY A 64 -2.43 -13.56 18.22
CA GLY A 64 -2.20 -14.64 19.16
C GLY A 64 -3.07 -14.59 20.41
N LEU A 65 -4.38 -14.70 20.26
CA LEU A 65 -5.36 -14.63 21.36
C LEU A 65 -5.43 -15.90 22.24
N THR A 66 -4.28 -16.48 22.55
CA THR A 66 -4.16 -17.78 23.24
C THR A 66 -4.41 -17.72 24.75
N ASN A 67 -4.29 -16.53 25.35
CA ASN A 67 -4.52 -16.28 26.76
C ASN A 67 -5.98 -15.95 27.09
N ALA A 68 -6.85 -15.81 26.08
CA ALA A 68 -8.29 -15.68 26.27
C ALA A 68 -8.95 -17.02 26.66
N GLU A 69 -10.03 -16.97 27.43
CA GLU A 69 -10.86 -18.15 27.70
C GLU A 69 -11.80 -18.37 26.51
N THR A 70 -11.58 -19.45 25.75
CA THR A 70 -12.46 -19.82 24.62
C THR A 70 -12.22 -21.25 24.18
N ASN A 71 -13.26 -21.84 23.62
CA ASN A 71 -13.17 -23.15 22.96
C ASN A 71 -12.84 -23.04 21.46
N THR A 72 -13.00 -21.87 20.85
CA THR A 72 -13.02 -21.72 19.37
C THR A 72 -12.21 -20.54 18.82
N LEU A 73 -12.08 -19.43 19.54
CA LEU A 73 -11.53 -18.16 19.00
C LEU A 73 -10.12 -17.83 19.52
N LYS A 74 -9.20 -18.79 19.44
CA LYS A 74 -7.81 -18.61 19.92
C LYS A 74 -6.88 -17.88 18.96
N LYS A 75 -7.34 -17.57 17.74
CA LYS A 75 -6.58 -16.89 16.71
C LYS A 75 -7.31 -15.64 16.25
N GLY A 76 -6.58 -14.55 16.09
CA GLY A 76 -7.10 -13.28 15.56
C GLY A 76 -7.74 -13.44 14.19
N SER A 77 -7.32 -14.42 13.38
CA SER A 77 -7.88 -14.61 12.03
C SER A 77 -9.29 -15.17 12.10
N THR A 78 -9.57 -16.06 13.05
CA THR A 78 -10.92 -16.56 13.32
C THR A 78 -11.82 -15.45 13.85
N VAL A 79 -11.30 -14.57 14.72
CA VAL A 79 -12.00 -13.38 15.18
C VAL A 79 -12.28 -12.40 14.04
N SER A 80 -11.32 -12.17 13.13
CA SER A 80 -11.50 -11.34 11.95
C SER A 80 -12.65 -11.85 11.07
N VAL A 81 -12.67 -13.15 10.78
CA VAL A 81 -13.77 -13.76 10.01
C VAL A 81 -15.11 -13.56 10.72
N PHE A 82 -15.17 -13.81 12.03
CA PHE A 82 -16.39 -13.62 12.83
C PHE A 82 -16.90 -12.17 12.80
N LEU A 83 -16.00 -11.18 12.97
CA LEU A 83 -16.37 -9.77 12.91
C LEU A 83 -16.90 -9.38 11.52
N ARG A 84 -16.31 -9.90 10.44
CA ARG A 84 -16.74 -9.61 9.07
C ARG A 84 -18.10 -10.19 8.70
N GLU A 85 -18.63 -11.15 9.45
CA GLU A 85 -20.02 -11.61 9.26
C GLU A 85 -21.03 -10.47 9.51
N THR A 86 -20.69 -9.56 10.44
CA THR A 86 -21.52 -8.40 10.83
C THR A 86 -20.99 -7.11 10.19
N TRP A 87 -19.71 -6.80 10.39
CA TRP A 87 -19.05 -5.57 9.93
C TRP A 87 -18.28 -5.82 8.64
N ARG A 88 -19.02 -6.12 7.57
CA ARG A 88 -18.49 -6.65 6.30
C ARG A 88 -17.43 -5.77 5.65
N ASN A 89 -17.57 -4.47 5.76
CA ASN A 89 -16.65 -3.51 5.17
C ASN A 89 -15.77 -2.83 6.24
N CYS A 90 -15.76 -3.27 7.49
CA CYS A 90 -14.82 -2.74 8.46
C CYS A 90 -13.40 -3.24 8.14
N PRO A 91 -12.41 -2.33 8.03
CA PRO A 91 -11.03 -2.78 7.91
C PRO A 91 -10.59 -3.46 9.20
N VAL A 92 -9.84 -4.55 9.05
CA VAL A 92 -9.26 -5.32 10.14
C VAL A 92 -7.76 -5.42 9.94
N ILE A 93 -7.00 -4.83 10.86
CA ILE A 93 -5.54 -4.85 10.88
C ILE A 93 -5.08 -5.84 11.95
N CYS A 94 -4.15 -6.72 11.58
CA CYS A 94 -3.47 -7.61 12.50
C CYS A 94 -2.22 -6.93 13.06
N VAL A 95 -2.03 -7.00 14.37
CA VAL A 95 -0.76 -6.69 15.03
C VAL A 95 -0.23 -8.00 15.59
N THR A 96 1.03 -8.32 15.33
CA THR A 96 1.58 -9.63 15.71
C THR A 96 3.04 -9.54 16.14
N SER A 97 3.42 -10.34 17.13
CA SER A 97 4.83 -10.60 17.46
C SER A 97 5.39 -11.82 16.71
N SER A 98 4.54 -12.56 16.00
CA SER A 98 4.96 -13.70 15.17
C SER A 98 5.61 -13.19 13.88
N ASP A 99 6.51 -14.00 13.33
CA ASP A 99 7.06 -13.74 12.01
C ASP A 99 5.94 -13.76 10.96
N ILE A 100 5.80 -12.66 10.22
CA ILE A 100 4.78 -12.49 9.20
C ILE A 100 5.05 -13.45 8.03
N GLU A 101 6.30 -13.80 7.76
CA GLU A 101 6.67 -14.73 6.70
C GLU A 101 6.13 -16.14 6.98
N GLU A 102 6.04 -16.54 8.24
CA GLU A 102 5.52 -17.84 8.67
C GLU A 102 3.99 -17.96 8.58
N LEU A 103 3.27 -16.84 8.44
CA LEU A 103 1.82 -16.87 8.28
C LEU A 103 1.43 -17.35 6.89
N ASP A 104 0.58 -18.38 6.82
CA ASP A 104 0.07 -18.88 5.55
C ASP A 104 -0.83 -17.85 4.85
N SER A 105 -0.98 -17.99 3.52
CA SER A 105 -1.73 -17.04 2.69
C SER A 105 -3.21 -16.93 3.06
N ARG A 106 -3.82 -17.98 3.61
CA ARG A 106 -5.23 -17.96 4.05
C ARG A 106 -5.41 -17.13 5.30
N ILE A 107 -4.45 -17.20 6.23
CA ILE A 107 -4.43 -16.32 7.40
C ILE A 107 -4.22 -14.89 6.94
N LYS A 108 -3.25 -14.65 6.05
CA LYS A 108 -2.94 -13.32 5.55
C LYS A 108 -4.16 -12.65 4.90
N SER A 109 -4.94 -13.40 4.12
CA SER A 109 -6.14 -12.88 3.43
C SER A 109 -7.31 -12.54 4.37
N THR A 110 -7.26 -12.91 5.66
CA THR A 110 -8.29 -12.49 6.63
C THR A 110 -8.13 -11.04 7.10
N TYR A 111 -6.95 -10.45 6.90
CA TYR A 111 -6.63 -9.09 7.33
C TYR A 111 -6.43 -8.18 6.14
N ASP A 112 -6.73 -6.90 6.33
CA ASP A 112 -6.42 -5.86 5.37
C ASP A 112 -4.94 -5.47 5.46
N LEU A 113 -4.36 -5.46 6.65
CA LEU A 113 -2.93 -5.22 6.86
C LEU A 113 -2.42 -6.06 8.03
N ILE A 114 -1.16 -6.48 7.97
CA ILE A 114 -0.48 -7.17 9.07
C ILE A 114 0.75 -6.35 9.41
N ILE A 115 0.86 -5.97 10.68
CA ILE A 115 1.93 -5.10 11.18
C ILE A 115 2.64 -5.84 12.31
N PRO A 116 3.97 -5.89 12.31
CA PRO A 116 4.72 -6.34 13.49
C PRO A 116 4.44 -5.41 14.67
N ASP A 117 4.33 -5.96 15.87
CA ASP A 117 3.96 -5.19 17.07
C ASP A 117 4.89 -4.03 17.41
N ASN A 118 6.17 -4.17 17.10
CA ASN A 118 7.21 -3.16 17.26
C ASN A 118 7.23 -2.08 16.17
N HIS A 119 6.36 -2.20 15.14
CA HIS A 119 6.34 -1.33 13.96
C HIS A 119 4.99 -0.63 13.73
N ILE A 120 4.12 -0.58 14.75
CA ILE A 120 2.82 0.09 14.61
C ILE A 120 2.95 1.60 14.34
N ASP A 121 3.91 2.26 14.99
CA ASP A 121 4.16 3.69 14.83
C ASP A 121 4.75 4.02 13.45
N ASP A 122 5.48 3.08 12.83
CA ASP A 122 6.03 3.25 11.46
C ASP A 122 4.95 3.09 10.38
N ASN A 123 3.75 2.64 10.75
CA ASN A 123 2.65 2.33 9.84
C ASN A 123 1.45 3.28 9.98
N LEU A 124 1.62 4.43 10.63
CA LEU A 124 0.53 5.40 10.84
C LEU A 124 -0.12 5.86 9.54
N GLY A 125 0.67 6.26 8.54
CA GLY A 125 0.13 6.66 7.23
C GLY A 125 -0.63 5.55 6.52
N ASN A 126 -0.19 4.30 6.66
CA ASN A 126 -0.90 3.13 6.13
C ASN A 126 -2.25 2.93 6.86
N ILE A 127 -2.27 3.00 8.19
CA ILE A 127 -3.49 2.86 9.00
C ILE A 127 -4.50 3.97 8.62
N ILE A 128 -4.05 5.21 8.51
CA ILE A 128 -4.90 6.35 8.14
C ILE A 128 -5.41 6.20 6.71
N SER A 129 -4.54 5.83 5.78
CA SER A 129 -4.89 5.58 4.38
C SER A 129 -6.01 4.53 4.26
N ILE A 130 -5.87 3.40 4.97
CA ILE A 130 -6.89 2.34 5.03
C ILE A 130 -8.21 2.92 5.54
N VAL A 131 -8.20 3.55 6.73
CA VAL A 131 -9.43 4.06 7.34
C VAL A 131 -10.13 5.07 6.44
N ARG A 132 -9.39 6.01 5.85
CA ARG A 132 -9.95 7.01 4.92
C ARG A 132 -10.51 6.36 3.66
N GLY A 133 -9.78 5.42 3.05
CA GLY A 133 -10.22 4.75 1.83
C GLY A 133 -11.48 3.89 2.06
N PHE A 134 -11.50 3.12 3.15
CA PHE A 134 -12.68 2.35 3.55
C PHE A 134 -13.87 3.25 3.87
N SER A 135 -13.67 4.33 4.63
CA SER A 135 -14.73 5.29 4.95
C SER A 135 -15.30 5.96 3.69
N SER A 136 -14.44 6.35 2.75
CA SER A 136 -14.84 6.95 1.47
C SER A 136 -15.71 6.01 0.64
N LEU A 137 -15.28 4.77 0.47
CA LEU A 137 -15.99 3.75 -0.32
C LEU A 137 -17.26 3.25 0.36
N LYS A 138 -17.33 3.23 1.70
CA LYS A 138 -18.58 2.94 2.42
C LYS A 138 -19.61 4.06 2.26
N SER A 139 -19.15 5.29 2.36
CA SER A 139 -20.03 6.48 2.32
C SER A 139 -20.57 6.71 0.91
N ASN A 140 -19.75 6.40 -0.11
CA ASN A 140 -20.11 6.50 -1.51
C ASN A 140 -19.71 5.20 -2.22
N PRO A 141 -20.52 4.13 -2.14
CA PRO A 141 -20.20 2.88 -2.82
C PRO A 141 -20.12 3.08 -4.34
N PRO A 142 -19.12 2.53 -5.03
CA PRO A 142 -19.09 2.56 -6.49
C PRO A 142 -20.27 1.76 -7.06
N GLU A 143 -20.95 2.32 -8.06
CA GLU A 143 -22.07 1.63 -8.74
C GLU A 143 -21.64 1.03 -10.08
N ASN A 144 -20.50 1.48 -10.60
CA ASN A 144 -19.96 1.09 -11.89
C ASN A 144 -18.45 1.35 -11.92
N THR A 145 -17.79 0.87 -12.98
CA THR A 145 -16.35 1.00 -13.18
C THR A 145 -15.86 2.44 -13.33
N ASN A 146 -16.71 3.37 -13.79
CA ASN A 146 -16.31 4.78 -13.90
C ASN A 146 -16.22 5.44 -12.52
N ASP A 147 -16.99 4.96 -11.54
CA ASP A 147 -16.85 5.43 -10.16
C ASP A 147 -15.53 4.97 -9.56
N LEU A 148 -15.07 3.75 -9.88
CA LEU A 148 -13.71 3.31 -9.52
C LEU A 148 -12.65 4.21 -10.14
N VAL A 149 -12.72 4.50 -11.43
CA VAL A 149 -11.80 5.42 -12.11
C VAL A 149 -11.71 6.76 -11.37
N LYS A 150 -12.85 7.31 -10.93
CA LYS A 150 -12.89 8.55 -10.13
C LYS A 150 -12.30 8.37 -8.74
N PHE A 151 -12.58 7.26 -8.05
CA PHE A 151 -12.02 6.98 -6.71
C PHE A 151 -10.51 6.91 -6.74
N PHE A 152 -9.94 6.26 -7.75
CA PHE A 152 -8.49 6.17 -7.93
C PHE A 152 -7.88 7.45 -8.52
N ASN A 153 -8.70 8.42 -8.93
CA ASN A 153 -8.27 9.61 -9.66
C ASN A 153 -7.33 9.26 -10.83
N VAL A 154 -7.75 8.28 -11.64
CA VAL A 154 -6.95 7.80 -12.78
C VAL A 154 -6.88 8.89 -13.85
N PRO A 155 -5.69 9.17 -14.42
CA PRO A 155 -5.57 10.06 -15.58
C PRO A 155 -6.43 9.60 -16.73
N LYS A 156 -7.06 10.55 -17.43
CA LYS A 156 -8.06 10.28 -18.47
C LYS A 156 -7.60 9.32 -19.56
N ASP A 157 -6.34 9.44 -19.97
CA ASP A 157 -5.77 8.62 -21.04
C ASP A 157 -5.45 7.18 -20.59
N LEU A 158 -5.43 6.94 -19.27
CA LEU A 158 -5.14 5.63 -18.65
C LEU A 158 -6.40 4.88 -18.20
N GLU A 159 -7.59 5.49 -18.25
CA GLU A 159 -8.81 4.91 -17.71
C GLU A 159 -9.10 3.51 -18.27
N GLN A 160 -8.97 3.32 -19.59
CA GLN A 160 -9.26 2.04 -20.23
C GLN A 160 -8.26 0.95 -19.86
N ASP A 161 -6.99 1.30 -19.68
CA ASP A 161 -5.95 0.35 -19.33
C ASP A 161 -6.03 -0.02 -17.86
N PHE A 162 -6.32 0.94 -16.98
CA PHE A 162 -6.66 0.69 -15.58
C PHE A 162 -7.85 -0.27 -15.45
N LEU A 163 -8.92 -0.05 -16.22
CA LEU A 163 -10.07 -0.94 -16.23
C LEU A 163 -9.78 -2.32 -16.81
N LYS A 164 -8.69 -2.56 -17.52
CA LYS A 164 -8.31 -3.92 -17.97
C LYS A 164 -7.62 -4.70 -16.86
N ILE A 165 -6.86 -4.04 -15.98
CA ILE A 165 -6.08 -4.73 -14.93
C ILE A 165 -6.88 -5.08 -13.67
N LEU A 166 -8.02 -4.42 -13.40
CA LEU A 166 -8.75 -4.76 -12.18
C LEU A 166 -9.18 -6.25 -12.21
N PRO A 167 -9.29 -6.91 -11.05
CA PRO A 167 -9.86 -8.25 -10.95
C PRO A 167 -11.31 -8.29 -11.44
N HIS A 168 -11.74 -9.42 -12.01
CA HIS A 168 -13.06 -9.54 -12.62
C HIS A 168 -14.20 -9.26 -11.62
N ASN A 169 -14.13 -9.88 -10.44
CA ASN A 169 -15.02 -9.67 -9.31
C ASN A 169 -15.12 -8.21 -8.86
N ILE A 170 -14.01 -7.47 -8.85
CA ILE A 170 -14.01 -6.04 -8.49
C ILE A 170 -14.75 -5.17 -9.53
N LYS A 171 -14.78 -5.60 -10.80
CA LYS A 171 -15.43 -4.86 -11.91
C LYS A 171 -16.91 -5.15 -12.07
N THR A 172 -17.37 -6.35 -11.69
CA THR A 172 -18.68 -6.86 -12.11
C THR A 172 -19.74 -6.87 -11.02
N ASP A 173 -19.35 -6.96 -9.75
CA ASP A 173 -20.30 -6.99 -8.65
C ASP A 173 -19.82 -6.13 -7.47
N PHE A 174 -20.30 -4.90 -7.45
CA PHE A 174 -20.03 -3.91 -6.40
C PHE A 174 -20.81 -4.18 -5.10
N SER A 175 -21.72 -5.16 -5.11
CA SER A 175 -22.57 -5.50 -3.96
C SER A 175 -22.01 -6.65 -3.11
N ILE A 176 -20.88 -7.25 -3.53
CA ILE A 176 -20.24 -8.36 -2.82
C ILE A 176 -19.90 -7.96 -1.38
N SER A 177 -20.21 -8.85 -0.45
CA SER A 177 -19.81 -8.71 0.95
C SER A 177 -18.28 -8.68 1.07
N GLY A 178 -17.72 -7.63 1.66
CA GLY A 178 -16.26 -7.47 1.77
C GLY A 178 -15.59 -6.87 0.53
N TYR A 179 -16.37 -6.33 -0.41
CA TYR A 179 -15.87 -5.67 -1.62
C TYR A 179 -14.71 -4.69 -1.36
N VAL A 180 -14.85 -3.86 -0.32
CA VAL A 180 -13.82 -2.85 0.00
C VAL A 180 -12.52 -3.48 0.47
N SER A 181 -12.61 -4.58 1.21
CA SER A 181 -11.45 -5.36 1.66
C SER A 181 -10.74 -6.02 0.48
N GLU A 182 -11.50 -6.63 -0.42
CA GLU A 182 -10.96 -7.24 -1.64
C GLU A 182 -10.30 -6.21 -2.56
N LEU A 183 -10.93 -5.05 -2.73
CA LEU A 183 -10.36 -3.93 -3.48
C LEU A 183 -9.05 -3.45 -2.84
N TYR A 184 -9.03 -3.26 -1.52
CA TYR A 184 -7.82 -2.82 -0.81
C TYR A 184 -6.69 -3.85 -0.92
N GLN A 185 -6.99 -5.15 -0.77
CA GLN A 185 -6.00 -6.22 -0.93
C GLN A 185 -5.36 -6.18 -2.33
N TRP A 186 -6.17 -6.04 -3.38
CA TRP A 186 -5.63 -5.87 -4.72
C TRP A 186 -4.78 -4.61 -4.86
N CYS A 187 -5.18 -3.49 -4.25
CA CYS A 187 -4.38 -2.26 -4.29
C CYS A 187 -3.02 -2.46 -3.65
N ARG A 188 -3.02 -3.02 -2.43
CA ARG A 188 -1.82 -3.30 -1.64
C ARG A 188 -0.89 -4.28 -2.37
N ASP A 189 -1.42 -5.38 -2.91
CA ASP A 189 -0.59 -6.47 -3.42
C ASP A 189 -0.17 -6.28 -4.89
N VAL A 190 -0.89 -5.43 -5.64
CA VAL A 190 -0.64 -5.22 -7.07
C VAL A 190 -0.46 -3.74 -7.37
N PHE A 191 -1.51 -2.92 -7.22
CA PHE A 191 -1.53 -1.58 -7.81
C PHE A 191 -0.47 -0.62 -7.25
N PHE A 192 -0.19 -0.67 -5.94
CA PHE A 192 0.77 0.21 -5.29
C PHE A 192 2.21 -0.31 -5.31
N ILE A 193 2.39 -1.63 -5.41
CA ILE A 193 3.73 -2.27 -5.34
C ILE A 193 4.30 -2.54 -6.72
N ARG A 194 3.46 -2.78 -7.74
CA ARG A 194 3.93 -3.07 -9.09
C ARG A 194 4.15 -1.77 -9.86
N PRO A 195 5.40 -1.47 -10.28
CA PRO A 195 5.68 -0.33 -11.15
C PRO A 195 4.97 -0.49 -12.50
N GLY A 196 4.42 0.60 -13.03
CA GLY A 196 3.70 0.59 -14.31
C GLY A 196 2.82 1.81 -14.45
N PHE A 197 1.64 1.75 -13.84
CA PHE A 197 0.77 2.92 -13.69
C PHE A 197 1.37 3.94 -12.73
N LEU A 198 1.80 3.44 -11.57
CA LEU A 198 2.40 4.21 -10.50
C LEU A 198 3.86 3.86 -10.37
N TYR A 199 4.70 4.87 -10.16
CA TYR A 199 6.10 4.73 -9.82
C TYR A 199 6.35 5.29 -8.43
N ASP A 200 7.18 4.60 -7.67
CA ASP A 200 7.77 5.16 -6.45
C ASP A 200 8.92 6.12 -6.81
N ARG A 201 9.70 6.54 -5.81
CA ARG A 201 10.80 7.48 -6.02
C ARG A 201 11.89 6.91 -6.92
N ILE A 202 12.35 5.68 -6.69
CA ILE A 202 13.45 5.09 -7.46
C ILE A 202 13.06 4.84 -8.91
N TRP A 203 11.82 4.39 -9.16
CA TRP A 203 11.29 4.22 -10.50
C TRP A 203 11.09 5.56 -11.20
N SER A 204 10.52 6.55 -10.51
CA SER A 204 10.29 7.89 -11.07
C SER A 204 11.61 8.58 -11.43
N SER A 205 12.60 8.53 -10.53
CA SER A 205 13.91 9.13 -10.80
C SER A 205 14.59 8.44 -11.97
N THR A 206 14.60 7.11 -11.99
CA THR A 206 15.23 6.31 -13.06
C THR A 206 14.56 6.56 -14.40
N PHE A 207 13.23 6.58 -14.45
CA PHE A 207 12.45 6.87 -15.64
C PHE A 207 12.80 8.24 -16.23
N LEU A 208 13.04 9.23 -15.36
CA LEU A 208 13.45 10.59 -15.74
C LEU A 208 14.96 10.76 -15.93
N GLY A 209 15.75 9.68 -15.82
CA GLY A 209 17.21 9.72 -16.00
C GLY A 209 17.97 10.40 -14.88
N LEU A 210 17.33 10.57 -13.72
CA LEU A 210 17.86 11.22 -12.52
C LEU A 210 18.13 10.19 -11.42
N ASN A 211 19.14 10.43 -10.60
CA ASN A 211 19.21 9.74 -9.31
C ASN A 211 18.20 10.37 -8.33
N GLU A 212 18.01 9.78 -7.16
CA GLU A 212 17.00 10.27 -6.19
C GLU A 212 17.24 11.72 -5.79
N GLN A 213 18.50 12.13 -5.58
CA GLN A 213 18.86 13.53 -5.28
C GLN A 213 18.52 14.47 -6.45
N GLY A 214 18.75 14.03 -7.69
CA GLY A 214 18.38 14.76 -8.88
C GLY A 214 16.87 14.94 -8.95
N PHE A 215 16.11 13.88 -8.68
CA PHE A 215 14.66 13.93 -8.63
C PHE A 215 14.15 14.84 -7.51
N ASP A 216 14.73 14.82 -6.30
CA ASP A 216 14.38 15.72 -5.20
C ASP A 216 14.43 17.19 -5.63
N SER A 217 15.43 17.56 -6.43
CA SER A 217 15.62 18.95 -6.89
C SER A 217 14.54 19.43 -7.86
N VAL A 218 13.85 18.50 -8.54
CA VAL A 218 12.80 18.79 -9.54
C VAL A 218 11.42 18.30 -9.13
N GLU A 219 11.30 17.54 -8.04
CA GLU A 219 10.05 16.97 -7.53
C GLU A 219 8.89 17.98 -7.43
N PRO A 220 9.09 19.25 -7.00
CA PRO A 220 8.00 20.23 -6.97
C PRO A 220 7.32 20.47 -8.33
N LYS A 221 8.00 20.20 -9.46
CA LYS A 221 7.39 20.27 -10.79
C LYS A 221 6.36 19.17 -11.03
N PHE A 222 6.49 18.05 -10.32
CA PHE A 222 5.72 16.82 -10.50
C PHE A 222 4.60 16.64 -9.46
N GLU A 223 4.24 17.68 -8.69
CA GLU A 223 3.16 17.61 -7.71
C GLU A 223 1.83 17.11 -8.30
N LYS A 224 1.52 17.51 -9.54
CA LYS A 224 0.29 17.08 -10.24
C LYS A 224 0.30 15.59 -10.62
N ALA A 225 1.47 14.98 -10.71
CA ALA A 225 1.60 13.56 -11.02
C ALA A 225 1.46 12.68 -9.77
N ILE A 226 1.50 13.24 -8.56
CA ILE A 226 1.36 12.47 -7.33
C ILE A 226 -0.02 11.82 -7.27
N TYR A 227 -0.05 10.50 -7.06
CA TYR A 227 -1.26 9.76 -6.79
C TYR A 227 -1.92 10.30 -5.53
N ASN A 228 -3.21 10.61 -5.62
CA ASN A 228 -3.99 11.14 -4.50
C ASN A 228 -5.42 10.56 -4.47
N GLY A 229 -5.59 9.37 -5.04
CA GLY A 229 -6.84 8.63 -5.05
C GLY A 229 -7.15 7.91 -3.74
N VAL A 230 -8.09 6.97 -3.81
CA VAL A 230 -8.48 6.11 -2.69
C VAL A 230 -7.29 5.33 -2.14
N PHE A 231 -7.22 5.16 -0.82
CA PHE A 231 -6.08 4.56 -0.12
C PHE A 231 -4.74 5.28 -0.39
N PHE A 232 -4.76 6.58 -0.70
CA PHE A 232 -3.54 7.39 -0.73
C PHE A 232 -2.89 7.44 0.67
N ASN A 233 -1.60 7.08 0.72
CA ASN A 233 -0.74 7.22 1.89
C ASN A 233 0.21 8.41 1.66
N SER A 234 0.13 9.43 2.51
CA SER A 234 1.00 10.61 2.43
C SER A 234 2.48 10.34 2.69
N ASP A 235 2.79 9.26 3.42
CA ASP A 235 4.16 8.88 3.77
C ASP A 235 4.87 8.19 2.60
N ILE A 236 4.11 7.62 1.67
CA ILE A 236 4.62 6.90 0.50
C ILE A 236 4.09 7.58 -0.76
N LYS A 237 4.92 8.47 -1.32
CA LYS A 237 4.60 9.13 -2.58
C LYS A 237 4.75 8.16 -3.74
N LEU A 238 3.69 8.08 -4.54
CA LEU A 238 3.65 7.41 -5.82
C LEU A 238 3.26 8.43 -6.89
N TRP A 239 3.81 8.31 -8.09
CA TRP A 239 3.53 9.20 -9.21
C TRP A 239 2.95 8.42 -10.38
N TRP A 240 1.95 8.98 -11.05
CA TRP A 240 1.47 8.48 -12.32
C TRP A 240 2.56 8.61 -13.38
N LYS A 241 3.03 7.48 -13.91
CA LYS A 241 4.12 7.42 -14.91
C LYS A 241 3.85 8.34 -16.10
N ASP A 242 2.65 8.29 -16.65
CA ASP A 242 2.31 9.07 -17.85
C ASP A 242 2.28 10.58 -17.57
N LEU A 243 1.85 10.98 -16.38
CA LEU A 243 1.87 12.38 -15.98
C LEU A 243 3.30 12.89 -15.74
N LEU A 244 4.24 12.03 -15.31
CA LEU A 244 5.66 12.42 -15.26
C LEU A 244 6.15 12.80 -16.66
N LEU A 245 5.84 11.99 -17.67
CA LEU A 245 6.26 12.26 -19.05
C LEU A 245 5.57 13.50 -19.63
N GLU A 246 4.26 13.65 -19.43
CA GLU A 246 3.51 14.84 -19.83
C GLU A 246 4.15 16.11 -19.25
N ILE A 247 4.42 16.11 -17.94
CA ILE A 247 5.01 17.27 -17.25
C ILE A 247 6.42 17.56 -17.78
N VAL A 248 7.25 16.56 -18.07
CA VAL A 248 8.58 16.80 -18.66
C VAL A 248 8.46 17.51 -20.01
N ASN A 249 7.53 17.07 -20.86
CA ASN A 249 7.32 17.66 -22.18
C ASN A 249 6.84 19.11 -22.10
N ASP A 250 6.20 19.53 -21.01
CA ASP A 250 5.84 20.94 -20.78
C ASP A 250 7.07 21.84 -20.49
N TYR A 251 8.18 21.26 -20.02
CA TYR A 251 9.41 21.98 -19.67
C TYR A 251 10.52 21.86 -20.71
N VAL A 252 10.48 20.83 -21.55
CA VAL A 252 11.56 20.47 -22.48
C VAL A 252 11.00 20.38 -23.90
N ASP A 253 11.43 21.29 -24.76
CA ASP A 253 11.08 21.32 -26.19
C ASP A 253 12.11 20.52 -27.01
N ASP A 254 12.17 19.21 -26.76
CA ASP A 254 13.07 18.26 -27.43
C ASP A 254 12.37 16.92 -27.64
N VAL A 255 12.91 16.11 -28.55
CA VAL A 255 12.40 14.76 -28.84
C VAL A 255 13.44 13.75 -28.39
N GLY A 256 13.10 12.94 -27.41
CA GLY A 256 14.00 11.93 -26.86
C GLY A 256 13.28 10.93 -25.98
N PHE A 257 14.08 10.04 -25.38
CA PHE A 257 13.55 9.13 -24.36
C PHE A 257 13.28 9.88 -23.05
N PRO A 258 12.34 9.38 -22.21
CA PRO A 258 12.00 10.03 -20.94
C PRO A 258 13.21 10.36 -20.05
N TRP A 259 14.21 9.48 -20.02
CA TRP A 259 15.44 9.68 -19.24
C TRP A 259 16.39 10.74 -19.81
N GLU A 260 16.33 10.98 -21.13
CA GLU A 260 17.11 12.04 -21.76
C GLU A 260 16.45 13.39 -21.50
N LEU A 261 15.12 13.45 -21.62
CA LEU A 261 14.33 14.66 -21.41
C LEU A 261 14.33 15.09 -19.95
N GLY A 262 14.07 14.17 -19.02
CA GLY A 262 14.08 14.46 -17.58
C GLY A 262 15.44 14.95 -17.07
N ALA A 263 16.54 14.43 -17.63
CA ALA A 263 17.89 14.88 -17.32
C ALA A 263 18.18 16.35 -17.71
N GLN A 264 17.42 16.92 -18.65
CA GLN A 264 17.56 18.33 -19.02
C GLN A 264 17.06 19.27 -17.92
N LEU A 265 16.18 18.80 -17.04
CA LEU A 265 15.61 19.59 -15.93
C LEU A 265 16.65 20.02 -14.88
N VAL A 266 17.81 19.35 -14.83
CA VAL A 266 18.89 19.61 -13.86
C VAL A 266 20.12 20.28 -14.47
N GLU A 267 19.98 20.92 -15.63
CA GLU A 267 21.01 21.75 -16.27
C GLU A 267 22.38 21.05 -16.44
N SER A 268 22.38 19.76 -16.78
CA SER A 268 23.61 18.96 -17.02
C SER A 268 24.51 18.70 -15.80
N LYS A 269 23.98 18.81 -14.56
CA LYS A 269 24.70 18.37 -13.35
C LYS A 269 24.87 16.85 -13.34
N GLU A 270 26.03 16.37 -13.77
CA GLU A 270 26.34 14.95 -13.95
C GLU A 270 26.19 14.11 -12.67
N GLU A 271 26.38 14.73 -11.50
CA GLU A 271 26.18 14.10 -10.19
C GLU A 271 24.70 13.84 -9.85
N LEU A 272 23.76 14.47 -10.56
CA LEU A 272 22.31 14.28 -10.39
C LEU A 272 21.72 13.30 -11.41
N ILE A 273 22.54 12.81 -12.35
CA ILE A 273 22.12 11.87 -13.39
C ILE A 273 22.17 10.44 -12.85
N SER A 274 21.14 9.65 -13.19
CA SER A 274 21.09 8.24 -12.83
C SER A 274 22.16 7.44 -13.56
N LYS A 275 22.80 6.52 -12.84
CA LYS A 275 23.83 5.62 -13.37
C LYS A 275 23.48 4.18 -13.04
N CYS A 276 23.77 3.29 -13.99
CA CYS A 276 23.66 1.87 -13.79
C CYS A 276 24.55 1.44 -12.62
N SER A 277 23.96 0.72 -11.67
CA SER A 277 24.66 0.30 -10.45
C SER A 277 25.79 -0.71 -10.71
N ILE A 278 25.79 -1.36 -11.88
CA ILE A 278 26.78 -2.37 -12.28
C ILE A 278 27.89 -1.72 -13.14
N THR A 279 27.50 -1.02 -14.21
CA THR A 279 28.46 -0.53 -15.22
C THR A 279 28.88 0.92 -15.00
N GLY A 280 28.14 1.69 -14.18
CA GLY A 280 28.33 3.13 -14.03
C GLY A 280 27.86 3.97 -15.23
N GLU A 281 27.31 3.34 -16.28
CA GLU A 281 26.80 4.02 -17.46
C GLU A 281 25.58 4.88 -17.13
N ARG A 282 25.44 6.04 -17.79
CA ARG A 282 24.28 6.92 -17.65
C ARG A 282 23.00 6.27 -18.17
N PHE A 283 21.88 6.76 -17.63
CA PHE A 283 20.53 6.44 -18.10
C PHE A 283 20.22 4.94 -18.08
N PRO A 284 20.26 4.31 -16.90
CA PRO A 284 19.71 2.97 -16.73
C PRO A 284 18.25 2.93 -17.22
N GLU A 285 17.89 1.88 -17.96
CA GLU A 285 16.55 1.78 -18.57
C GLU A 285 15.52 1.13 -17.63
N THR A 286 15.94 0.57 -16.48
CA THR A 286 15.06 -0.13 -15.56
C THR A 286 15.56 -0.06 -14.13
N VAL A 287 14.72 -0.50 -13.18
CA VAL A 287 15.10 -0.79 -11.81
C VAL A 287 14.99 -2.30 -11.59
N ALA A 288 16.01 -2.90 -10.98
CA ALA A 288 16.07 -4.34 -10.75
C ALA A 288 16.55 -4.63 -9.32
N ALA A 289 16.11 -5.78 -8.79
CA ALA A 289 16.59 -6.30 -7.53
C ALA A 289 18.06 -6.77 -7.64
N GLU A 290 18.84 -6.60 -6.58
CA GLU A 290 20.22 -7.08 -6.50
C GLU A 290 20.29 -8.62 -6.47
N ASP A 291 19.26 -9.28 -5.93
CA ASP A 291 19.11 -10.74 -5.85
C ASP A 291 17.63 -11.16 -5.85
N GLU A 292 17.34 -12.46 -5.76
CA GLU A 292 15.96 -12.99 -5.75
C GLU A 292 15.29 -13.04 -4.36
N THR A 293 15.90 -12.43 -3.35
CA THR A 293 15.35 -12.41 -1.99
C THR A 293 14.24 -11.37 -1.86
N GLU A 294 13.30 -11.58 -0.94
CA GLU A 294 12.20 -10.62 -0.75
C GLU A 294 12.67 -9.30 -0.13
N SER A 295 13.81 -9.33 0.56
CA SER A 295 14.47 -8.17 1.17
C SER A 295 15.51 -7.51 0.26
N SER A 296 15.55 -7.88 -1.02
CA SER A 296 16.52 -7.35 -1.97
C SER A 296 16.40 -5.85 -2.16
N ASN A 297 17.53 -5.15 -2.29
CA ASN A 297 17.49 -3.75 -2.66
C ASN A 297 17.20 -3.63 -4.16
N TRP A 298 16.37 -2.66 -4.50
CA TRP A 298 16.09 -2.28 -5.87
C TRP A 298 17.05 -1.18 -6.30
N LYS A 299 17.64 -1.32 -7.49
CA LYS A 299 18.68 -0.43 -7.99
C LYS A 299 18.46 -0.11 -9.47
N PRO A 300 18.83 1.11 -9.90
CA PRO A 300 18.78 1.46 -11.30
C PRO A 300 19.85 0.68 -12.08
N MET A 301 19.45 0.02 -13.17
CA MET A 301 20.30 -0.87 -13.96
C MET A 301 20.02 -0.77 -15.46
N LYS A 302 21.02 -1.16 -16.26
CA LYS A 302 20.83 -1.36 -17.70
C LYS A 302 20.06 -2.64 -17.95
N LEU A 303 19.11 -2.63 -18.90
CA LEU A 303 18.29 -3.81 -19.20
C LEU A 303 19.12 -5.05 -19.55
N ARG A 304 20.24 -4.87 -20.27
CA ARG A 304 21.15 -5.97 -20.66
C ARG A 304 21.87 -6.64 -19.47
N GLU A 305 21.94 -5.96 -18.33
CA GLU A 305 22.60 -6.45 -17.10
C GLU A 305 21.59 -7.09 -16.14
N THR A 306 20.38 -7.37 -16.60
CA THR A 306 19.28 -7.88 -15.76
C THR A 306 18.51 -8.98 -16.50
N ILE A 307 17.91 -9.89 -15.74
CA ILE A 307 17.02 -10.94 -16.25
C ILE A 307 15.64 -10.83 -15.57
N PRO A 308 14.57 -11.36 -16.18
CA PRO A 308 13.25 -11.39 -15.53
C PRO A 308 13.30 -12.08 -14.18
N HIS A 309 12.61 -11.52 -13.19
CA HIS A 309 12.58 -12.05 -11.83
C HIS A 309 11.69 -13.31 -11.77
N SER A 310 12.24 -14.43 -11.30
CA SER A 310 11.60 -15.75 -11.38
C SER A 310 10.28 -15.87 -10.60
N LYS A 311 10.10 -15.09 -9.53
CA LYS A 311 8.90 -15.10 -8.67
C LYS A 311 7.76 -14.20 -9.13
N TYR A 312 7.96 -13.38 -10.17
CA TYR A 312 6.97 -12.39 -10.58
C TYR A 312 6.50 -12.63 -12.00
N ASP A 313 5.19 -12.81 -12.14
CA ASP A 313 4.56 -12.89 -13.46
C ASP A 313 4.58 -11.54 -14.16
N ASN A 314 4.68 -11.58 -15.49
CA ASN A 314 4.50 -10.40 -16.32
C ASN A 314 2.99 -10.06 -16.39
N ILE A 315 2.62 -8.87 -15.93
CA ILE A 315 1.25 -8.39 -15.88
C ILE A 315 1.10 -7.24 -16.88
N LEU A 316 0.03 -7.28 -17.68
CA LEU A 316 -0.25 -6.26 -18.69
C LEU A 316 -0.26 -4.84 -18.05
N PHE A 317 0.41 -3.89 -18.72
CA PHE A 317 0.59 -2.49 -18.30
C PHE A 317 1.47 -2.24 -17.06
N PHE A 318 2.05 -3.30 -16.48
CA PHE A 318 3.09 -3.18 -15.47
C PHE A 318 4.47 -3.42 -16.07
N GLU A 319 5.51 -2.90 -15.42
CA GLU A 319 6.88 -3.23 -15.76
C GLU A 319 7.17 -4.69 -15.43
N GLU A 320 7.94 -5.35 -16.28
CA GLU A 320 8.47 -6.67 -15.97
C GLU A 320 9.52 -6.50 -14.85
N LEU A 321 9.26 -7.09 -13.68
CA LEU A 321 10.20 -7.07 -12.57
C LEU A 321 11.44 -7.90 -12.89
N ARG A 322 12.61 -7.40 -12.52
CA ARG A 322 13.91 -7.96 -12.94
C ARG A 322 14.85 -8.10 -11.75
N VAL A 323 15.82 -8.99 -11.92
CA VAL A 323 16.95 -9.20 -11.01
C VAL A 323 18.26 -9.02 -11.78
N MET A 324 19.32 -8.61 -11.08
CA MET A 324 20.67 -8.52 -11.63
C MET A 324 21.11 -9.83 -12.31
N ASN A 325 21.68 -9.72 -13.50
CA ASN A 325 22.23 -10.84 -14.25
C ASN A 325 23.65 -11.17 -13.75
N GLY A 326 23.89 -12.40 -13.29
CA GLY A 326 25.23 -12.88 -12.96
C GLY A 326 25.61 -12.88 -11.47
N LEU A 327 24.75 -13.45 -10.62
CA LEU A 327 25.21 -14.04 -9.35
C LEU A 327 25.93 -15.36 -9.59
#